data_AF-A0AAN7I5N8-F1
#
_entry.id   AF-A0AAN7I5N8-F1
#
_cell.length_a   1.000
_cell.length_b   1.000
_cell.length_c   1.000
_cell.angle_alpha   90.00
_cell.angle_beta   90.00
_cell.angle_gamma   90.00
#
_symmetry.space_group_name_H-M   'P 1'
#
loop_
_entity.id
_entity.type
_entity.pdbx_description
1 polymer ?
#
loop_
_entity_poly.entity_id
_entity_poly.type
_entity_poly.pdbx_seq_one_letter_code
_entity_poly.pdbx_strand_id
1 'polypeptide(L)'
;MASEEAEKKQEEQQGASYTYWVRQVKEGDAAPLPVPRKLTPDDIINDSNSQPPTLGSLWNKAGTWEEKNLNKWASDRIKELLISVGSLEFPAGKAEISDVSKCVGDAFLVTVRNKKRVGYTYELTLKVKGEWTIREEKKTVKGHIDIPEFSFGELDDLQYQILG
;
A
#
# COMPACT_ATOMS: atom_id res chain seq x y z
N MET A 1 -13.96 -33.11 -79.16
CA MET A 1 -13.71 -31.66 -79.28
C MET A 1 -14.44 -31.00 -78.13
N ALA A 2 -13.83 -30.30 -77.19
CA ALA A 2 -12.46 -29.85 -77.00
C ALA A 2 -12.28 -29.54 -75.49
N SER A 3 -11.04 -29.65 -75.03
CA SER A 3 -10.34 -28.83 -74.01
C SER A 3 -11.12 -28.25 -72.80
N GLU A 4 -10.80 -28.61 -71.56
CA GLU A 4 -9.72 -28.02 -70.73
C GLU A 4 -10.17 -26.72 -70.06
N GLU A 5 -10.36 -26.74 -68.73
CA GLU A 5 -9.69 -25.78 -67.83
C GLU A 5 -9.95 -26.14 -66.36
N ALA A 6 -8.86 -26.43 -65.66
CA ALA A 6 -8.78 -26.51 -64.22
C ALA A 6 -8.53 -25.10 -63.69
N GLU A 7 -9.43 -24.54 -62.88
CA GLU A 7 -9.15 -23.29 -62.17
C GLU A 7 -8.88 -23.55 -60.69
N LYS A 8 -7.61 -23.39 -60.36
CA LYS A 8 -7.01 -23.41 -59.02
C LYS A 8 -7.01 -21.98 -58.48
N LYS A 9 -7.74 -21.68 -57.40
CA LYS A 9 -7.60 -20.45 -56.60
C LYS A 9 -7.72 -20.81 -55.12
N GLN A 10 -6.56 -21.02 -54.48
CA GLN A 10 -5.86 -20.06 -53.61
C GLN A 10 -6.49 -20.01 -52.20
N GLU A 11 -5.85 -20.76 -51.30
CA GLU A 11 -5.94 -20.58 -49.85
C GLU A 11 -5.47 -19.16 -49.49
N GLU A 12 -6.36 -18.31 -49.01
CA GLU A 12 -5.99 -17.18 -48.19
C GLU A 12 -6.04 -17.60 -46.72
N GLN A 13 -4.86 -17.78 -46.14
CA GLN A 13 -4.67 -17.91 -44.70
C GLN A 13 -5.10 -16.60 -44.04
N GLN A 14 -6.35 -16.55 -43.55
CA GLN A 14 -6.78 -15.49 -42.65
C GLN A 14 -6.10 -15.72 -41.30
N GLY A 15 -5.00 -15.00 -41.06
CA GLY A 15 -4.40 -14.92 -39.73
C GLY A 15 -5.45 -14.44 -38.73
N ALA A 16 -5.63 -15.20 -37.64
CA ALA A 16 -6.59 -14.88 -36.60
C ALA A 16 -6.26 -13.51 -35.97
N SER A 17 -6.95 -12.47 -36.43
CA SER A 17 -6.88 -11.12 -35.87
C SER A 17 -7.56 -11.11 -34.50
N TYR A 18 -6.79 -10.88 -33.44
CA TYR A 18 -7.28 -10.74 -32.08
C TYR A 18 -7.94 -9.37 -31.89
N THR A 19 -9.14 -9.19 -32.44
CA THR A 19 -9.93 -7.94 -32.31
C THR A 19 -11.35 -8.22 -31.81
N TYR A 20 -11.46 -8.95 -30.69
CA TYR A 20 -12.75 -9.23 -30.04
C TYR A 20 -13.46 -7.99 -29.46
N TRP A 21 -12.84 -6.81 -29.49
CA TRP A 21 -13.37 -5.58 -28.88
C TRP A 21 -13.70 -4.47 -29.87
N VAL A 22 -13.41 -4.65 -31.17
CA VAL A 22 -13.72 -3.63 -32.18
C VAL A 22 -15.08 -3.93 -32.80
N ARG A 23 -16.15 -3.45 -32.16
CA ARG A 23 -17.43 -3.32 -32.87
C ARG A 23 -17.22 -2.29 -33.97
N GLN A 24 -17.57 -2.62 -35.21
CA GLN A 24 -17.61 -1.63 -36.29
C GLN A 24 -18.66 -0.59 -35.91
N VAL A 25 -18.21 0.56 -35.40
CA VAL A 25 -19.06 1.65 -34.97
C VAL A 25 -19.70 2.22 -36.22
N LYS A 26 -21.00 1.95 -36.42
CA LYS A 26 -21.77 2.65 -37.46
C LYS A 26 -21.89 4.11 -37.05
N GLU A 27 -21.75 5.00 -38.01
CA GLU A 27 -21.88 6.45 -37.85
C GLU A 27 -23.29 6.75 -37.27
N GLY A 28 -23.35 7.01 -35.96
CA GLY A 28 -24.60 7.18 -35.22
C GLY A 28 -24.73 6.39 -33.89
N ASP A 29 -23.86 5.40 -33.63
CA ASP A 29 -23.89 4.61 -32.37
C ASP A 29 -23.01 5.20 -31.26
N ALA A 30 -22.32 6.32 -31.53
CA ALA A 30 -21.53 7.02 -30.53
C ALA A 30 -22.41 7.94 -29.69
N ALA A 31 -22.33 7.81 -28.36
CA ALA A 31 -22.89 8.80 -27.45
C ALA A 31 -22.34 10.19 -27.81
N PRO A 32 -23.18 11.24 -27.84
CA PRO A 32 -22.72 12.59 -28.15
C PRO A 32 -21.60 13.00 -27.21
N LEU A 33 -20.57 13.66 -27.76
CA LEU A 33 -19.42 14.10 -26.98
C LEU A 33 -19.89 15.00 -25.82
N PRO A 34 -19.48 14.71 -24.57
CA PRO A 34 -19.91 15.52 -23.44
C PRO A 34 -19.36 16.94 -23.62
N VAL A 35 -20.27 17.91 -23.64
CA VAL A 35 -19.92 19.32 -23.79
C VAL A 35 -19.35 19.83 -22.47
N PRO A 36 -18.14 20.42 -22.43
CA PRO A 36 -17.57 20.98 -21.21
C PRO A 36 -18.46 22.11 -20.68
N ARG A 37 -19.05 21.92 -19.49
CA ARG A 37 -19.80 22.98 -18.80
C ARG A 37 -18.96 23.54 -17.66
N LYS A 38 -18.85 24.86 -17.59
CA LYS A 38 -18.23 25.56 -16.46
C LYS A 38 -19.14 25.43 -15.24
N LEU A 39 -18.62 24.89 -14.14
CA LEU A 39 -19.34 24.78 -12.87
C LEU A 39 -19.60 26.18 -12.30
N THR A 40 -20.83 26.43 -11.88
CA THR A 40 -21.19 27.64 -11.12
C THR A 40 -21.00 27.40 -9.62
N PRO A 41 -20.90 28.45 -8.79
CA PRO A 41 -20.81 28.31 -7.34
C PRO A 41 -21.96 27.50 -6.72
N ASP A 42 -23.16 27.60 -7.29
CA ASP A 42 -24.34 26.84 -6.86
C ASP A 42 -24.22 25.33 -7.12
N ASP A 43 -23.54 24.93 -8.20
CA ASP A 43 -23.25 23.52 -8.52
C ASP A 43 -22.33 22.89 -7.46
N ILE A 44 -21.49 23.70 -6.79
CA ILE A 44 -20.58 23.26 -5.71
C ILE A 44 -21.33 23.10 -4.38
N ILE A 45 -22.28 24.00 -4.11
CA ILE A 45 -23.06 24.02 -2.86
C ILE A 45 -24.07 22.87 -2.83
N ASN A 46 -24.72 22.59 -3.96
CA ASN A 46 -25.74 21.53 -4.02
C ASN A 46 -25.16 20.12 -3.81
N ASP A 47 -23.88 19.90 -4.16
CA ASP A 47 -23.18 18.62 -3.92
C ASP A 47 -22.76 18.44 -2.45
N SER A 48 -22.71 19.53 -1.67
CA SER A 48 -22.36 19.53 -0.24
C SER A 48 -23.55 19.31 0.71
N ASN A 49 -24.79 19.43 0.21
CA ASN A 49 -26.00 19.43 1.05
C ASN A 49 -26.75 18.08 1.10
N SER A 50 -26.23 17.01 0.48
CA SER A 50 -26.98 15.75 0.36
C SER A 50 -26.33 14.51 0.98
N GLN A 51 -25.07 14.54 1.43
CA GLN A 51 -24.46 13.36 2.06
C GLN A 51 -23.49 13.68 3.20
N PRO A 52 -23.38 12.78 4.22
CA PRO A 52 -22.37 12.91 5.28
C PRO A 52 -20.96 13.01 4.68
N PRO A 53 -19.97 13.57 5.41
CA PRO A 53 -18.62 13.75 4.89
C PRO A 53 -18.12 12.45 4.26
N THR A 54 -17.98 12.46 2.93
CA THR A 54 -17.50 11.29 2.19
C THR A 54 -16.07 11.04 2.63
N LEU A 55 -15.83 9.85 3.16
CA LEU A 55 -14.54 9.46 3.68
C LEU A 55 -13.66 9.10 2.47
N GLY A 56 -12.83 10.05 2.02
CA GLY A 56 -11.98 9.91 0.84
C GLY A 56 -12.40 10.85 -0.30
N SER A 57 -11.77 10.69 -1.47
CA SER A 57 -12.06 11.55 -2.63
C SER A 57 -13.48 11.34 -3.15
N LEU A 58 -14.06 12.35 -3.83
CA LEU A 58 -15.40 12.23 -4.47
C LEU A 58 -15.51 11.03 -5.43
N TRP A 59 -14.38 10.52 -5.93
CA TRP A 59 -14.29 9.31 -6.75
C TRP A 59 -14.77 8.04 -6.03
N ASN A 60 -14.67 7.97 -4.71
CA ASN A 60 -15.08 6.80 -3.90
C ASN A 60 -16.59 6.69 -3.68
N LYS A 61 -17.40 7.64 -4.19
CA LYS A 61 -18.87 7.60 -4.12
C LYS A 61 -19.45 6.32 -4.73
N ALA A 62 -18.81 5.73 -5.76
CA ALA A 62 -19.28 4.52 -6.44
C ALA A 62 -18.72 3.19 -5.86
N GLY A 63 -18.06 3.21 -4.70
CA GLY A 63 -17.44 2.02 -4.12
C GLY A 63 -16.13 1.62 -4.78
N THR A 64 -15.47 2.58 -5.43
CA THR A 64 -14.11 2.44 -5.98
C THR A 64 -13.07 2.27 -4.87
N TRP A 65 -11.90 1.77 -5.25
CA TRP A 65 -10.77 1.52 -4.39
C TRP A 65 -9.82 2.72 -4.44
N GLU A 66 -9.54 3.34 -3.30
CA GLU A 66 -8.51 4.38 -3.16
C GLU A 66 -7.44 3.91 -2.18
N GLU A 67 -6.18 3.95 -2.60
CA GLU A 67 -5.02 3.68 -1.76
C GLU A 67 -4.24 4.96 -1.50
N LYS A 68 -3.93 5.22 -0.23
CA LYS A 68 -3.02 6.29 0.17
C LYS A 68 -1.78 5.69 0.79
N ASN A 69 -0.62 5.97 0.19
CA ASN A 69 0.67 5.58 0.74
C ASN A 69 0.98 6.41 2.00
N LEU A 70 1.27 5.71 3.11
CA LEU A 70 1.61 6.28 4.41
C LEU A 70 3.05 5.93 4.83
N ASN A 71 3.87 5.36 3.95
CA ASN A 71 5.16 4.77 4.30
C ASN A 71 6.09 5.77 5.00
N LYS A 72 6.21 6.99 4.45
CA LYS A 72 7.04 8.04 5.07
C LYS A 72 6.59 8.35 6.50
N TRP A 73 5.29 8.59 6.69
CA TRP A 73 4.73 8.89 8.00
C TRP A 73 4.91 7.72 8.98
N ALA A 74 4.64 6.50 8.54
CA ALA A 74 4.73 5.31 9.37
C ALA A 74 6.19 5.03 9.78
N SER A 75 7.14 5.10 8.84
CA SER A 75 8.57 4.92 9.13
C SER A 75 9.08 5.93 10.15
N ASP A 76 8.72 7.21 10.00
CA ASP A 76 9.10 8.26 10.93
C ASP A 76 8.47 8.03 12.31
N ARG A 77 7.17 7.67 12.33
CA ARG A 77 6.43 7.42 13.57
C ARG A 77 6.96 6.20 14.33
N ILE A 78 7.31 5.12 13.64
CA ILE A 78 7.89 3.92 14.24
C ILE A 78 9.22 4.26 14.93
N LYS A 79 10.11 4.99 14.23
CA LYS A 79 11.40 5.41 14.79
C LYS A 79 11.21 6.28 16.03
N GLU A 80 10.30 7.26 15.96
CA GLU A 80 9.98 8.14 17.08
C GLU A 80 9.48 7.35 18.29
N LEU A 81 8.52 6.45 18.08
CA LEU A 81 7.93 5.64 19.17
C LEU A 81 8.96 4.74 19.83
N LEU A 82 9.79 4.05 19.04
CA LEU A 82 10.81 3.13 19.55
C LEU A 82 11.86 3.86 20.39
N ILE A 83 12.30 5.03 19.95
CA ILE A 83 13.25 5.86 20.72
C ILE A 83 12.57 6.44 21.97
N SER A 84 11.28 6.78 21.88
CA SER A 84 10.50 7.33 22.99
C SER A 84 10.22 6.34 24.12
N VAL A 85 10.39 5.02 23.90
CA VAL A 85 10.32 4.01 24.97
C VAL A 85 11.32 4.33 26.09
N GLY A 86 12.46 4.94 25.75
CA GLY A 86 13.46 5.38 26.71
C GLY A 86 14.21 4.21 27.37
N SER A 87 14.64 4.44 28.61
CA SER A 87 15.34 3.45 29.42
C SER A 87 14.34 2.66 30.28
N LEU A 88 14.43 1.34 30.21
CA LEU A 88 13.69 0.41 31.05
C LEU A 88 14.61 -0.07 32.19
N GLU A 89 14.14 0.15 33.42
CA GLU A 89 14.84 -0.25 34.64
C GLU A 89 14.47 -1.69 35.01
N PHE A 90 15.49 -2.51 35.28
CA PHE A 90 15.38 -3.89 35.73
C PHE A 90 16.09 -4.05 37.09
N PRO A 91 15.77 -5.10 37.88
CA PRO A 91 16.39 -5.31 39.19
C PRO A 91 17.93 -5.37 39.20
N ALA A 92 18.54 -5.76 38.06
CA ALA A 92 19.98 -5.95 37.92
C ALA A 92 20.65 -4.96 36.93
N GLY A 93 19.91 -4.01 36.37
CA GLY A 93 20.44 -3.12 35.34
C GLY A 93 19.37 -2.30 34.63
N LYS A 94 19.79 -1.54 33.62
CA LYS A 94 18.89 -0.77 32.74
C LYS A 94 19.17 -1.13 31.28
N ALA A 95 18.14 -1.11 30.44
CA ALA A 95 18.30 -1.25 28.99
C ALA A 95 17.54 -0.14 28.26
N GLU A 96 18.06 0.30 27.12
CA GLU A 96 17.44 1.31 26.28
C GLU A 96 17.68 0.99 24.81
N ILE A 97 16.74 1.41 23.96
CA ILE A 97 16.90 1.37 22.52
C ILE A 97 17.76 2.58 22.13
N SER A 98 18.96 2.31 21.63
CA SER A 98 19.91 3.35 21.25
C SER A 98 19.64 3.94 19.87
N ASP A 99 19.20 3.10 18.92
CA ASP A 99 19.03 3.50 17.52
C ASP A 99 18.18 2.47 16.76
N VAL A 100 17.53 2.92 15.69
CA VAL A 100 16.77 2.07 14.75
C VAL A 100 17.54 1.98 13.43
N SER A 101 18.36 0.96 13.31
CA SER A 101 19.27 0.79 12.16
C SER A 101 18.58 0.40 10.85
N LYS A 102 17.48 -0.37 10.89
CA LYS A 102 16.65 -0.69 9.72
C LYS A 102 15.19 -0.47 10.11
N CYS A 103 14.45 0.22 9.25
CA CYS A 103 13.02 0.36 9.29
C CYS A 103 12.55 0.48 7.85
N VAL A 104 12.16 -0.65 7.28
CA VAL A 104 11.81 -0.80 5.86
C VAL A 104 10.53 -1.59 5.79
N GLY A 105 9.61 -1.11 4.97
CA GLY A 105 8.31 -1.73 4.82
C GLY A 105 7.36 -0.83 4.08
N ASP A 106 6.10 -1.22 4.08
CA ASP A 106 5.03 -0.51 3.41
C ASP A 106 3.88 -0.27 4.40
N ALA A 107 3.33 0.93 4.34
CA ALA A 107 2.11 1.32 5.05
C ALA A 107 1.16 1.96 4.07
N PHE A 108 -0.09 1.51 4.07
CA PHE A 108 -1.13 2.02 3.20
C PHE A 108 -2.46 2.15 3.93
N LEU A 109 -3.21 3.18 3.54
CA LEU A 109 -4.60 3.36 3.92
C LEU A 109 -5.46 3.07 2.69
N VAL A 110 -6.17 1.95 2.74
CA VAL A 110 -7.15 1.58 1.72
C VAL A 110 -8.53 2.10 2.13
N THR A 111 -9.21 2.74 1.20
CA THR A 111 -10.62 3.10 1.33
C THR A 111 -11.45 2.33 0.31
N VAL A 112 -12.38 1.50 0.78
CA VAL A 112 -13.32 0.76 -0.06
C VAL A 112 -14.73 0.99 0.45
N ARG A 113 -15.66 1.42 -0.43
CA ARG A 113 -17.07 1.66 -0.06
C ARG A 113 -17.20 2.49 1.22
N ASN A 114 -16.43 3.57 1.32
CA ASN A 114 -16.40 4.47 2.48
C ASN A 114 -15.91 3.83 3.81
N LYS A 115 -15.23 2.67 3.74
CA LYS A 115 -14.59 2.02 4.90
C LYS A 115 -13.07 2.12 4.77
N LYS A 116 -12.44 2.65 5.83
CA LYS A 116 -10.97 2.68 5.96
C LYS A 116 -10.44 1.34 6.45
N ARG A 117 -9.38 0.86 5.81
CA ARG A 117 -8.57 -0.28 6.21
C ARG A 117 -7.11 0.16 6.17
N VAL A 118 -6.40 -0.04 7.26
CA VAL A 118 -4.96 0.19 7.31
C VAL A 118 -4.29 -1.15 7.12
N GLY A 119 -3.28 -1.20 6.25
CA GLY A 119 -2.35 -2.31 6.19
C GLY A 119 -0.94 -1.79 6.36
N TYR A 120 -0.13 -2.58 7.06
CA TYR A 120 1.30 -2.34 7.15
C TYR A 120 2.05 -3.67 7.25
N THR A 121 3.25 -3.69 6.70
CA THR A 121 4.22 -4.77 6.84
C THR A 121 5.60 -4.13 6.90
N TYR A 122 6.37 -4.42 7.95
CA TYR A 122 7.67 -3.80 8.19
C TYR A 122 8.69 -4.80 8.75
N GLU A 123 9.95 -4.53 8.45
CA GLU A 123 11.12 -5.19 9.01
C GLU A 123 11.90 -4.17 9.85
N LEU A 124 12.32 -4.55 11.06
CA LEU A 124 13.06 -3.68 11.98
C LEU A 124 14.34 -4.34 12.46
N THR A 125 15.36 -3.51 12.63
CA THR A 125 16.68 -3.92 13.14
C THR A 125 17.06 -2.84 14.16
N LEU A 126 16.95 -3.16 15.45
CA LEU A 126 17.10 -2.24 16.58
C LEU A 126 18.44 -2.45 17.29
N LYS A 127 19.14 -1.37 17.62
CA LYS A 127 20.34 -1.42 18.45
C LYS A 127 19.98 -1.14 19.89
N VAL A 128 20.27 -2.06 20.79
CA VAL A 128 20.02 -1.91 22.23
C VAL A 128 21.33 -1.75 22.99
N LYS A 129 21.31 -0.92 24.02
CA LYS A 129 22.40 -0.77 24.98
C LYS A 129 21.84 -0.94 26.38
N GLY A 130 22.61 -1.55 27.26
CA GLY A 130 22.23 -1.72 28.65
C GLY A 130 23.42 -1.66 29.58
N GLU A 131 23.16 -1.34 30.84
CA GLU A 131 24.13 -1.38 31.93
C GLU A 131 23.65 -2.38 32.96
N TRP A 132 24.43 -3.42 33.23
CA TRP A 132 24.13 -4.47 34.21
C TRP A 132 25.17 -4.49 35.32
N THR A 133 24.73 -4.76 36.55
CA THR A 133 25.62 -4.99 37.68
C THR A 133 25.83 -6.49 37.82
N ILE A 134 27.02 -6.99 37.45
CA ILE A 134 27.37 -8.40 37.53
C ILE A 134 28.54 -8.52 38.50
N ARG A 135 28.32 -9.21 39.64
CA ARG A 135 29.34 -9.42 40.69
C ARG A 135 29.96 -8.10 41.19
N GLU A 136 29.10 -7.15 41.56
CA GLU A 136 29.45 -5.79 42.05
C GLU A 136 30.13 -4.85 41.03
N GLU A 137 30.39 -5.32 39.81
CA GLU A 137 30.95 -4.50 38.72
C GLU A 137 29.85 -4.10 37.73
N LYS A 138 29.80 -2.81 37.38
CA LYS A 138 28.91 -2.30 36.31
C LYS A 138 29.52 -2.60 34.95
N LYS A 139 28.80 -3.37 34.13
CA LYS A 139 29.18 -3.72 32.75
C LYS A 139 28.17 -3.17 31.77
N THR A 140 28.67 -2.59 30.68
CA THR A 140 27.83 -2.16 29.56
C THR A 140 27.72 -3.30 28.55
N VAL A 141 26.49 -3.69 28.24
CA VAL A 141 26.16 -4.68 27.22
C VAL A 141 25.56 -3.95 26.03
N LYS A 142 25.99 -4.33 24.83
CA LYS A 142 25.38 -3.87 23.57
C LYS A 142 24.80 -5.10 22.90
N GLY A 143 23.67 -4.93 22.24
CA GLY A 143 23.02 -6.00 21.52
C GLY A 143 22.21 -5.46 20.35
N HIS A 144 21.68 -6.38 19.59
CA HIS A 144 20.85 -6.08 18.45
C HIS A 144 19.59 -6.95 18.47
N ILE A 145 18.44 -6.34 18.13
CA ILE A 145 17.17 -7.04 18.01
C ILE A 145 16.71 -6.94 16.56
N ASP A 146 16.58 -8.09 15.91
CA ASP A 146 16.03 -8.21 14.57
C ASP A 146 14.58 -8.68 14.64
N ILE A 147 13.71 -7.91 14.00
CA ILE A 147 12.29 -8.22 13.78
C ILE A 147 12.15 -8.44 12.27
N PRO A 148 12.18 -9.70 11.81
CA PRO A 148 12.23 -10.03 10.39
C PRO A 148 10.98 -9.55 9.65
N GLU A 149 9.81 -9.62 10.28
CA GLU A 149 8.56 -9.10 9.74
C GLU A 149 7.57 -8.84 10.88
N PHE A 150 6.85 -7.72 10.81
CA PHE A 150 5.63 -7.49 11.59
C PHE A 150 4.57 -6.80 10.74
N SER A 151 3.32 -7.24 10.89
CA SER A 151 2.21 -6.78 10.06
C SER A 151 0.93 -6.56 10.85
N PHE A 152 -0.06 -5.93 10.21
CA PHE A 152 -1.35 -5.67 10.84
C PHE A 152 -2.10 -6.98 11.13
N GLY A 153 -2.30 -7.27 12.42
CA GLY A 153 -3.02 -8.47 12.90
C GLY A 153 -2.11 -9.55 13.48
N GLU A 154 -0.80 -9.49 13.21
CA GLU A 154 0.20 -10.47 13.65
C GLU A 154 1.08 -9.95 14.80
N LEU A 155 0.68 -8.85 15.45
CA LEU A 155 1.49 -8.23 16.50
C LEU A 155 1.58 -9.10 17.75
N ASP A 156 0.54 -9.88 18.03
CA ASP A 156 0.52 -10.80 19.17
C ASP A 156 1.45 -12.03 18.94
N ASP A 157 1.67 -12.42 17.68
CA ASP A 157 2.54 -13.53 17.27
C ASP A 157 3.92 -13.05 16.77
N LEU A 158 4.30 -11.82 17.14
CA LEU A 158 5.53 -11.18 16.70
C LEU A 158 6.78 -12.01 17.06
N GLN A 159 7.52 -12.43 16.03
CA GLN A 159 8.81 -13.08 16.20
C GLN A 159 9.95 -12.07 16.23
N TYR A 160 10.90 -12.24 17.15
CA TYR A 160 12.10 -11.42 17.24
C TYR A 160 13.31 -12.27 17.60
N GLN A 161 14.46 -11.91 17.05
CA GLN A 161 15.73 -12.56 17.32
C GLN A 161 16.66 -11.58 18.06
N ILE A 162 17.20 -12.04 19.18
CA ILE A 162 18.19 -11.28 19.95
C ILE A 162 19.57 -11.78 19.58
N LEU A 163 20.40 -10.88 19.07
CA LEU A 163 21.81 -11.13 18.74
C LEU A 163 22.68 -10.39 19.78
N GLY A 164 23.59 -11.13 20.41
CA GLY A 164 24.49 -10.65 21.47
C GLY A 164 25.83 -10.17 20.95
#